data_AF-A0A6J0DPV8-F1
#
_entry.id   AF-A0A6J0DPV8-F1
#
_cell.length_a   1.000
_cell.length_b   1.000
_cell.length_c   1.000
_cell.angle_alpha   90.00
_cell.angle_beta   90.00
_cell.angle_gamma   90.00
#
_symmetry.space_group_name_H-M   'P 1'
#
loop_
_entity.id
_entity.type
_entity.pdbx_description
1 polymer ?
#
loop_
_entity_poly.entity_id
_entity_poly.type
_entity_poly.pdbx_seq_one_letter_code
_entity_poly.pdbx_strand_id
1 'polypeptide(L)'
;MGFNLVLLFCLAIFPSVLSGNPNGKRPAPRAPVLTKPAPKAWKFHVIALENHNKTIGSTFCPVTGCASAISLTFDIRDTCQGKCINDFYNAMSSPIYVCFMYEQTRPDCKDPNYGGCPHWSCKYHSTWTRWGGENPSKLTSVDWHTKVNYLIPDPWDIRWKKGVVGFVYRHNEKDSAFDGKTKIFIYRALAEFTP
;
A
#
# COMPACT_ATOMS: atom_id res chain seq x y z
N MET A 1 -46.49 -43.14 -44.63
CA MET A 1 -47.74 -43.30 -43.86
C MET A 1 -47.56 -42.49 -42.58
N GLY A 2 -48.29 -41.45 -42.23
CA GLY A 2 -49.48 -40.81 -42.77
C GLY A 2 -49.65 -39.40 -42.15
N PHE A 3 -50.54 -38.61 -42.76
CA PHE A 3 -50.96 -37.25 -42.42
C PHE A 3 -51.83 -37.15 -41.15
N ASN A 4 -51.85 -35.97 -40.51
CA ASN A 4 -53.02 -35.10 -40.18
C ASN A 4 -52.69 -34.21 -38.96
N LEU A 5 -52.66 -32.86 -39.00
CA LEU A 5 -53.69 -31.84 -39.27
C LEU A 5 -54.85 -31.85 -38.26
N VAL A 6 -54.85 -30.93 -37.27
CA VAL A 6 -56.07 -30.28 -36.75
C VAL A 6 -55.71 -28.87 -36.23
N LEU A 7 -56.27 -27.87 -36.90
CA LEU A 7 -56.48 -26.49 -36.44
C LEU A 7 -57.56 -26.46 -35.35
N LEU A 8 -57.45 -25.53 -34.39
CA LEU A 8 -58.61 -24.97 -33.71
C LEU A 8 -58.41 -23.48 -33.41
N PHE A 9 -59.13 -22.68 -34.19
CA PHE A 9 -59.39 -21.26 -33.97
C PHE A 9 -60.47 -21.11 -32.88
N CYS A 10 -60.27 -20.15 -31.97
CA CYS A 10 -61.39 -19.46 -31.31
C CYS A 10 -61.13 -17.95 -31.38
N LEU A 11 -62.00 -17.28 -32.13
CA LEU A 11 -62.16 -15.84 -32.24
C LEU A 11 -62.74 -15.28 -30.94
N ALA A 12 -62.22 -14.15 -30.47
CA ALA A 12 -63.03 -13.16 -29.75
C ALA A 12 -62.61 -11.76 -30.19
N ILE A 13 -63.63 -10.93 -30.36
CA ILE A 13 -63.69 -9.71 -31.18
C ILE A 13 -63.45 -8.47 -30.29
N PHE A 14 -62.75 -7.47 -30.84
CA PHE A 14 -62.48 -6.13 -30.28
C PHE A 14 -63.77 -5.34 -29.93
N PRO A 15 -63.75 -4.35 -29.00
CA PRO A 15 -63.42 -2.98 -29.42
C PRO A 15 -62.58 -2.15 -28.41
N SER A 16 -61.66 -1.39 -28.99
CA SER A 16 -61.32 0.03 -28.76
C SER A 16 -61.71 0.67 -27.43
N VAL A 17 -60.76 1.27 -26.70
CA VAL A 17 -60.78 2.70 -26.27
C VAL A 17 -59.35 3.15 -25.95
N LEU A 18 -58.88 4.19 -26.66
CA LEU A 18 -57.76 5.04 -26.23
C LEU A 18 -58.08 5.65 -24.86
N SER A 19 -57.22 5.45 -23.86
CA SER A 19 -57.09 6.40 -22.76
C SER A 19 -55.62 6.71 -22.53
N GLY A 20 -55.05 7.44 -23.48
CA GLY A 20 -53.81 8.18 -23.24
C GLY A 20 -54.13 9.34 -22.31
N ASN A 21 -53.73 9.24 -21.06
CA ASN A 21 -53.76 10.36 -20.13
C ASN A 21 -52.66 11.36 -20.55
N PRO A 22 -52.98 12.59 -21.02
CA PRO A 22 -51.96 13.53 -21.50
C PRO A 22 -51.28 14.30 -20.36
N ASN A 23 -51.57 13.98 -19.09
CA ASN A 23 -51.12 14.77 -17.94
C ASN A 23 -49.96 14.17 -17.12
N GLY A 24 -49.19 13.26 -17.73
CA GLY A 24 -47.89 12.86 -17.18
C GLY A 24 -46.83 13.92 -17.50
N LYS A 25 -46.73 14.97 -16.67
CA LYS A 25 -45.53 15.84 -16.68
C LYS A 25 -44.31 14.94 -16.56
N ARG A 26 -43.52 14.81 -17.64
CA ARG A 26 -42.20 14.17 -17.57
C ARG A 26 -41.44 14.86 -16.44
N PRO A 27 -40.87 14.12 -15.47
CA PRO A 27 -39.98 14.74 -14.51
C PRO A 27 -38.87 15.42 -15.31
N ALA A 28 -38.64 16.70 -15.02
CA ALA A 28 -37.61 17.48 -15.69
C ALA A 28 -36.27 16.71 -15.64
N PRO A 29 -35.46 16.76 -16.70
CA PRO A 29 -34.12 16.19 -16.65
C PRO A 29 -33.41 16.78 -15.43
N ARG A 30 -33.04 15.94 -14.47
CA ARG A 30 -32.21 16.40 -13.35
C ARG A 30 -30.97 16.99 -13.97
N ALA A 31 -30.73 18.28 -13.71
CA ALA A 31 -29.49 18.92 -14.11
C ALA A 31 -28.31 18.06 -13.63
N PRO A 32 -27.22 17.93 -14.41
CA PRO A 32 -26.03 17.25 -13.95
C PRO A 32 -25.65 17.82 -12.59
N VAL A 33 -25.71 16.99 -11.55
CA VAL A 33 -25.21 17.39 -10.23
C VAL A 33 -23.74 17.70 -10.46
N LEU A 34 -23.37 18.97 -10.29
CA LEU A 34 -21.98 19.41 -10.37
C LEU A 34 -21.24 18.80 -9.17
N THR A 35 -20.80 17.55 -9.30
CA THR A 35 -19.94 16.91 -8.32
C THR A 35 -18.61 17.64 -8.37
N LYS A 36 -18.36 18.45 -7.34
CA LYS A 36 -17.06 19.06 -7.12
C LYS A 36 -16.01 17.93 -7.18
N PRO A 37 -14.92 18.06 -7.96
CA PRO A 37 -13.92 17.03 -8.05
C PRO A 37 -13.41 16.69 -6.64
N ALA A 38 -13.38 15.40 -6.29
CA ALA A 38 -12.79 14.96 -5.05
C ALA A 38 -11.33 15.44 -5.01
N PRO A 39 -10.89 16.13 -3.93
CA PRO A 39 -9.50 16.54 -3.82
C PRO A 39 -8.61 15.28 -3.91
N LYS A 40 -7.55 15.36 -4.71
CA LYS A 40 -6.57 14.28 -4.84
C LYS A 40 -5.32 14.61 -4.06
N ALA A 41 -4.72 13.60 -3.45
CA ALA A 41 -3.43 13.69 -2.78
C ALA A 41 -2.52 12.53 -3.21
N TRP A 42 -1.22 12.71 -3.03
CA TRP A 42 -0.29 11.59 -3.14
C TRP A 42 -0.49 10.68 -1.94
N LYS A 43 -0.77 9.42 -2.18
CA LYS A 43 -0.79 8.39 -1.14
C LYS A 43 0.44 7.52 -1.29
N PHE A 44 1.22 7.43 -0.23
CA PHE A 44 2.34 6.51 -0.14
C PHE A 44 1.86 5.22 0.48
N HIS A 45 2.27 4.11 -0.10
CA HIS A 45 1.92 2.77 0.29
C HIS A 45 3.17 2.01 0.69
N VAL A 46 3.05 1.17 1.72
CA VAL A 46 4.05 0.17 2.08
C VAL A 46 3.41 -1.20 1.84
N ILE A 47 4.00 -1.96 0.92
CA ILE A 47 3.54 -3.28 0.52
C ILE A 47 4.49 -4.34 1.07
N ALA A 48 3.98 -5.35 1.75
CA ALA A 48 4.72 -6.52 2.19
C ALA A 48 4.76 -7.56 1.08
N LEU A 49 5.92 -7.79 0.47
CA LEU A 49 6.04 -8.68 -0.69
C LEU A 49 5.86 -10.16 -0.30
N GLU A 50 6.43 -10.57 0.84
CA GLU A 50 6.30 -11.93 1.38
C GLU A 50 4.95 -12.18 2.05
N ASN A 51 4.11 -11.16 2.22
CA ASN A 51 2.73 -11.27 2.71
C ASN A 51 1.71 -11.03 1.60
N HIS A 52 1.83 -11.74 0.48
CA HIS A 52 0.91 -11.66 -0.67
C HIS A 52 0.69 -10.22 -1.19
N ASN A 53 1.72 -9.39 -1.20
CA ASN A 53 1.60 -7.98 -1.56
C ASN A 53 0.56 -7.21 -0.72
N LYS A 54 0.37 -7.57 0.55
CA LYS A 54 -0.52 -6.88 1.48
C LYS A 54 -0.04 -5.44 1.69
N THR A 55 -0.96 -4.48 1.66
CA THR A 55 -0.66 -3.12 2.13
C THR A 55 -0.61 -3.12 3.65
N ILE A 56 0.54 -2.76 4.23
CA ILE A 56 0.81 -2.82 5.67
C ILE A 56 0.94 -1.42 6.32
N GLY A 57 0.99 -0.39 5.48
CA GLY A 57 1.03 0.99 5.91
C GLY A 57 0.69 1.89 4.74
N SER A 58 0.12 3.06 5.06
CA SER A 58 -0.02 4.13 4.08
C SER A 58 -0.09 5.47 4.78
N THR A 59 0.38 6.52 4.10
CA THR A 59 0.20 7.90 4.54
C THR A 59 -0.18 8.77 3.36
N PHE A 60 -0.96 9.81 3.63
CA PHE A 60 -1.27 10.83 2.64
C PHE A 60 -0.28 11.96 2.71
N CYS A 61 -0.02 12.53 1.54
CA CYS A 61 0.83 13.67 1.33
C CYS A 61 0.00 14.64 0.47
N PRO A 62 -0.63 15.67 1.07
CA PRO A 62 -1.42 16.65 0.33
C PRO A 62 -0.53 17.34 -0.72
N VAL A 63 -1.02 17.51 -1.95
CA VAL A 63 -0.21 18.05 -3.06
C VAL A 63 0.44 19.41 -2.73
N THR A 64 -0.22 20.23 -1.93
CA THR A 64 0.30 21.53 -1.44
C THR A 64 1.18 21.42 -0.19
N GLY A 65 1.09 20.33 0.58
CA GLY A 65 1.83 20.11 1.84
C GLY A 65 3.02 19.15 1.75
N CYS A 66 3.21 18.46 0.62
CA CYS A 66 4.31 17.51 0.40
C CYS A 66 5.71 18.12 0.27
N ALA A 67 5.86 19.44 0.46
CA ALA A 67 7.18 20.06 0.42
C ALA A 67 8.07 19.66 1.60
N SER A 68 7.51 19.02 2.63
CA SER A 68 8.23 18.50 3.80
C SER A 68 8.33 16.99 3.81
N ALA A 69 9.25 16.47 4.63
CA ALA A 69 9.37 15.04 4.89
C ALA A 69 8.05 14.44 5.40
N ILE A 70 7.79 13.17 5.08
CA ILE A 70 6.61 12.43 5.53
C ILE A 70 7.01 11.18 6.32
N SER A 71 6.15 10.79 7.24
CA SER A 71 6.31 9.60 8.08
C SER A 71 5.38 8.48 7.61
N LEU A 72 5.95 7.30 7.39
CA LEU A 72 5.24 6.07 7.07
C LEU A 72 5.28 5.13 8.26
N THR A 73 4.11 4.88 8.85
CA THR A 73 3.98 3.94 9.96
C THR A 73 3.50 2.58 9.46
N PHE A 74 4.15 1.50 9.89
CA PHE A 74 3.73 0.12 9.64
C PHE A 74 4.23 -0.82 10.74
N ASP A 75 3.56 -1.97 10.88
CA ASP A 75 3.96 -3.03 11.81
C ASP A 75 4.84 -4.04 11.05
N ILE A 76 6.04 -4.32 11.56
CA ILE A 76 6.94 -5.26 10.87
C ILE A 76 6.46 -6.70 10.92
N ARG A 77 5.53 -7.05 11.83
CA ARG A 77 4.89 -8.39 11.84
C ARG A 77 4.07 -8.64 10.59
N ASP A 78 3.53 -7.58 10.00
CA ASP A 78 2.74 -7.69 8.78
C ASP A 78 3.60 -7.89 7.51
N THR A 79 4.94 -7.82 7.61
CA THR A 79 5.84 -7.95 6.44
C THR A 79 5.91 -9.36 5.84
N CYS A 80 5.37 -10.36 6.53
CA CYS A 80 5.38 -11.76 6.10
C CYS A 80 4.18 -12.50 6.68
N GLN A 81 4.00 -13.75 6.24
CA GLN A 81 2.90 -14.60 6.68
C GLN A 81 3.19 -15.33 7.98
N GLY A 82 2.22 -15.30 8.90
CA GLY A 82 2.32 -16.01 10.17
C GLY A 82 3.19 -15.31 11.21
N LYS A 83 3.75 -16.08 12.17
CA LYS A 83 4.58 -15.56 13.27
C LYS A 83 6.05 -15.50 12.88
N CYS A 84 6.39 -14.59 11.99
CA CYS A 84 7.80 -14.42 11.65
C CYS A 84 8.58 -13.71 12.77
N ILE A 85 7.89 -13.02 13.67
CA ILE A 85 8.45 -12.38 14.87
C ILE A 85 7.74 -13.00 16.07
N ASN A 86 8.51 -13.32 17.10
CA ASN A 86 7.97 -13.84 18.35
C ASN A 86 7.17 -12.75 19.08
N ASP A 87 6.07 -13.13 19.74
CA ASP A 87 5.18 -12.21 20.45
C ASP A 87 5.90 -11.42 21.57
N PHE A 88 7.04 -11.94 22.07
CA PHE A 88 7.88 -11.29 23.08
C PHE A 88 9.00 -10.39 22.51
N TYR A 89 8.89 -9.97 21.25
CA TYR A 89 9.92 -9.14 20.62
C TYR A 89 10.08 -7.77 21.27
N ASN A 90 11.33 -7.37 21.47
CA ASN A 90 11.71 -6.06 22.01
C ASN A 90 12.76 -5.42 21.10
N ALA A 91 12.46 -4.21 20.61
CA ALA A 91 13.36 -3.47 19.71
C ALA A 91 14.67 -3.02 20.38
N MET A 92 14.76 -3.05 21.72
CA MET A 92 15.97 -2.72 22.47
C MET A 92 17.02 -3.83 22.44
N SER A 93 16.61 -5.08 22.63
CA SER A 93 17.50 -6.26 22.62
C SER A 93 17.73 -6.77 21.20
N SER A 94 16.73 -6.57 20.33
CA SER A 94 16.72 -7.09 18.97
C SER A 94 16.29 -5.95 18.04
N PRO A 95 17.20 -5.07 17.58
CA PRO A 95 16.80 -3.92 16.78
C PRO A 95 16.20 -4.33 15.44
N ILE A 96 15.24 -3.52 14.98
CA ILE A 96 14.75 -3.56 13.61
C ILE A 96 15.69 -2.69 12.79
N TYR A 97 16.07 -3.15 11.61
CA TYR A 97 16.75 -2.30 10.64
C TYR A 97 16.20 -2.48 9.24
N VAL A 98 16.23 -1.39 8.47
CA VAL A 98 15.82 -1.37 7.08
C VAL A 98 16.97 -0.91 6.20
N CYS A 99 17.06 -1.53 5.03
CA CYS A 99 18.07 -1.21 4.04
C CYS A 99 17.43 -0.96 2.69
N PHE A 100 18.01 -0.01 1.97
CA PHE A 100 17.61 0.32 0.61
C PHE A 100 18.82 0.34 -0.30
N MET A 101 18.69 -0.34 -1.43
CA MET A 101 19.77 -0.45 -2.43
C MET A 101 20.18 0.92 -2.95
N TYR A 102 19.22 1.83 -3.14
CA TYR A 102 19.46 3.15 -3.71
C TYR A 102 20.32 4.05 -2.82
N GLU A 103 20.40 3.76 -1.52
CA GLU A 103 21.19 4.57 -0.59
C GLU A 103 22.67 4.19 -0.62
N GLN A 104 22.99 3.01 -1.14
CA GLN A 104 24.35 2.48 -1.12
C GLN A 104 25.26 3.18 -2.12
N THR A 105 26.39 3.65 -1.62
CA THR A 105 27.44 4.28 -2.44
C THR A 105 28.55 3.30 -2.77
N ARG A 106 28.90 2.42 -1.83
CA ARG A 106 30.01 1.46 -1.97
C ARG A 106 29.62 0.22 -2.80
N PRO A 107 30.49 -0.29 -3.69
CA PRO A 107 30.19 -1.44 -4.53
C PRO A 107 29.89 -2.74 -3.75
N ASP A 108 30.64 -3.00 -2.68
CA ASP A 108 30.47 -4.18 -1.83
C ASP A 108 29.14 -4.19 -1.06
N CYS A 109 28.51 -3.03 -0.91
CA CYS A 109 27.18 -2.91 -0.33
C CYS A 109 26.04 -3.10 -1.35
N LYS A 110 26.31 -3.01 -2.66
CA LYS A 110 25.28 -3.07 -3.71
C LYS A 110 24.82 -4.50 -4.05
N ASP A 111 24.72 -5.37 -3.04
CA ASP A 111 24.23 -6.73 -3.21
C ASP A 111 22.68 -6.79 -3.12
N PRO A 112 21.97 -7.10 -4.23
CA PRO A 112 20.51 -7.15 -4.27
C PRO A 112 19.92 -8.22 -3.36
N ASN A 113 20.67 -9.27 -3.03
CA ASN A 113 20.21 -10.31 -2.11
C ASN A 113 20.06 -9.77 -0.67
N TYR A 114 20.74 -8.67 -0.35
CA TYR A 114 20.72 -8.03 0.97
C TYR A 114 20.08 -6.64 0.94
N GLY A 115 19.36 -6.28 -0.12
CA GLY A 115 18.71 -4.97 -0.21
C GLY A 115 19.66 -3.78 -0.05
N GLY A 116 20.96 -3.98 -0.24
CA GLY A 116 21.98 -2.95 -0.06
C GLY A 116 22.85 -3.06 1.20
N CYS A 117 22.64 -4.00 2.12
CA CYS A 117 23.41 -4.03 3.37
C CYS A 117 23.91 -5.43 3.79
N PRO A 118 24.78 -6.07 2.97
CA PRO A 118 25.40 -7.35 3.35
C PRO A 118 26.34 -7.23 4.56
N HIS A 119 26.78 -6.02 4.92
CA HIS A 119 27.71 -5.76 6.01
C HIS A 119 27.22 -4.63 6.91
N TRP A 120 27.56 -4.68 8.20
CA TRP A 120 27.27 -3.60 9.17
C TRP A 120 27.96 -2.26 8.84
N SER A 121 28.89 -2.23 7.88
CA SER A 121 29.51 -0.98 7.40
C SER A 121 28.77 -0.35 6.21
N CYS A 122 27.71 -0.99 5.71
CA CYS A 122 26.83 -0.45 4.69
C CYS A 122 25.78 0.49 5.30
N LYS A 123 25.06 1.24 4.46
CA LYS A 123 24.02 2.14 4.97
C LYS A 123 22.77 1.34 5.36
N TYR A 124 22.30 1.55 6.59
CA TYR A 124 21.04 1.01 7.09
C TYR A 124 20.43 1.99 8.10
N HIS A 125 19.12 1.92 8.28
CA HIS A 125 18.40 2.67 9.30
C HIS A 125 17.91 1.72 10.37
N SER A 126 18.22 2.00 11.62
CA SER A 126 17.80 1.17 12.76
C SER A 126 16.87 1.93 13.68
N THR A 127 15.94 1.21 14.33
CA THR A 127 15.14 1.75 15.43
C THR A 127 15.96 2.08 16.66
N TRP A 128 17.21 1.61 16.76
CA TRP A 128 18.08 1.83 17.91
C TRP A 128 19.44 2.40 17.50
N THR A 129 19.67 3.66 17.84
CA THR A 129 20.86 4.44 17.43
C THR A 129 22.19 3.87 17.92
N ARG A 130 22.20 3.11 19.02
CA ARG A 130 23.43 2.50 19.58
C ARG A 130 23.96 1.33 18.74
N TRP A 131 23.13 0.72 17.89
CA TRP A 131 23.51 -0.40 17.03
C TRP A 131 24.16 0.05 15.70
N GLY A 132 24.54 1.32 15.60
CA GLY A 132 25.16 1.91 14.40
C GLY A 132 24.15 2.28 13.33
N GLY A 133 24.64 2.41 12.09
CA GLY A 133 23.84 2.78 10.91
C GLY A 133 23.89 4.28 10.63
N GLU A 134 22.97 4.74 9.80
CA GLU A 134 22.88 6.15 9.44
C GLU A 134 22.48 6.98 10.67
N ASN A 135 23.17 8.10 10.87
CA ASN A 135 22.89 9.07 11.92
C ASN A 135 22.72 10.46 11.28
N PRO A 136 21.50 11.03 11.23
CA PRO A 136 20.27 10.51 11.84
C PRO A 136 19.67 9.32 11.08
N SER A 137 19.11 8.36 11.83
CA SER A 137 18.34 7.25 11.26
C SER A 137 16.98 7.75 10.78
N LYS A 138 16.54 7.26 9.61
CA LYS A 138 15.20 7.49 9.09
C LYS A 138 14.16 6.53 9.67
N LEU A 139 14.59 5.53 10.43
CA LEU A 139 13.71 4.54 11.05
C LEU A 139 13.64 4.78 12.56
N THR A 140 12.44 4.89 13.10
CA THR A 140 12.21 5.01 14.54
C THR A 140 11.17 4.00 15.01
N SER A 141 11.29 3.56 16.27
CA SER A 141 10.26 2.72 16.88
C SER A 141 9.12 3.59 17.40
N VAL A 142 7.88 3.13 17.21
CA VAL A 142 6.67 3.80 17.70
C VAL A 142 6.26 3.25 19.06
N ASP A 143 6.39 1.94 19.26
CA ASP A 143 5.90 1.23 20.44
C ASP A 143 7.00 0.46 21.19
N TRP A 144 8.27 0.63 20.83
CA TRP A 144 9.42 -0.16 21.32
C TRP A 144 9.32 -1.66 21.06
N HIS A 145 8.36 -2.09 20.25
CA HIS A 145 8.12 -3.46 19.85
C HIS A 145 8.24 -3.57 18.33
N THR A 146 7.12 -3.63 17.62
CA THR A 146 7.10 -4.01 16.20
C THR A 146 6.59 -2.91 15.29
N LYS A 147 6.03 -1.82 15.83
CA LYS A 147 5.61 -0.69 15.00
C LYS A 147 6.76 0.27 14.80
N VAL A 148 6.98 0.61 13.54
CA VAL A 148 8.04 1.51 13.12
C VAL A 148 7.48 2.66 12.31
N ASN A 149 8.20 3.78 12.35
CA ASN A 149 8.00 4.92 11.49
C ASN A 149 9.23 5.07 10.59
N TYR A 150 9.03 5.10 9.28
CA TYR A 150 10.06 5.41 8.30
C TYR A 150 9.85 6.80 7.70
N LEU A 151 10.86 7.65 7.83
CA LEU A 151 10.87 9.02 7.32
C LEU A 151 11.31 9.04 5.85
N ILE A 152 10.44 9.53 4.97
CA ILE A 152 10.79 9.89 3.60
C ILE A 152 11.14 11.38 3.59
N PRO A 153 12.42 11.75 3.37
CA PRO A 153 12.85 13.15 3.43
C PRO A 153 12.36 13.97 2.23
N ASP A 154 12.35 13.36 1.03
CA ASP A 154 11.88 13.99 -0.19
C ASP A 154 10.75 13.14 -0.81
N PRO A 155 9.47 13.50 -0.57
CA PRO A 155 8.32 12.82 -1.17
C PRO A 155 8.20 13.08 -2.69
N TRP A 156 8.89 14.08 -3.24
CA TRP A 156 8.80 14.44 -4.64
C TRP A 156 9.69 13.60 -5.55
N ASP A 157 10.72 12.98 -4.97
CA ASP A 157 11.64 12.13 -5.70
C ASP A 157 10.90 11.11 -6.58
N ILE A 158 11.29 11.07 -7.86
CA ILE A 158 10.64 10.25 -8.87
C ILE A 158 10.72 8.75 -8.57
N ARG A 159 11.65 8.31 -7.71
CA ARG A 159 11.77 6.90 -7.30
C ARG A 159 10.48 6.40 -6.66
N TRP A 160 9.77 7.24 -5.92
CA TRP A 160 8.52 6.84 -5.27
C TRP A 160 7.42 6.56 -6.30
N LYS A 161 7.47 7.16 -7.49
CA LYS A 161 6.53 6.86 -8.58
C LYS A 161 6.76 5.46 -9.15
N LYS A 162 8.02 5.04 -9.30
CA LYS A 162 8.38 3.67 -9.71
C LYS A 162 8.26 2.67 -8.56
N GLY A 163 8.36 3.19 -7.34
CA GLY A 163 8.47 2.45 -6.10
C GLY A 163 9.89 1.95 -5.83
N VAL A 164 10.13 1.63 -4.57
CA VAL A 164 11.43 1.24 -4.05
C VAL A 164 11.27 -0.01 -3.19
N VAL A 165 12.10 -1.01 -3.45
CA VAL A 165 12.20 -2.20 -2.58
C VAL A 165 13.18 -1.90 -1.45
N GLY A 166 12.73 -2.11 -0.22
CA GLY A 166 13.54 -2.14 0.98
C GLY A 166 13.54 -3.52 1.59
N PHE A 167 14.60 -3.85 2.32
CA PHE A 167 14.68 -5.08 3.10
C PHE A 167 14.57 -4.74 4.57
N VAL A 168 13.66 -5.41 5.27
CA VAL A 168 13.46 -5.33 6.70
C VAL A 168 14.15 -6.52 7.33
N TYR A 169 15.05 -6.23 8.24
CA TYR A 169 15.80 -7.22 8.98
C TYR A 169 15.44 -7.18 10.45
N ARG A 170 15.53 -8.36 11.04
CA ARG A 170 15.23 -8.61 12.44
C ARG A 170 16.46 -9.27 13.02
N HIS A 171 17.16 -8.57 13.91
CA HIS A 171 18.28 -9.19 14.61
C HIS A 171 17.73 -10.08 15.73
N ASN A 172 17.82 -11.39 15.59
CA ASN A 172 17.55 -12.32 16.69
C ASN A 172 18.89 -12.79 17.24
N GLU A 173 19.09 -12.78 18.56
CA GLU A 173 20.35 -13.18 19.21
C GLU A 173 20.77 -14.64 18.87
N LYS A 174 19.81 -15.46 18.39
CA LYS A 174 20.04 -16.85 17.98
C LYS A 174 20.26 -17.05 16.48
N ASP A 175 19.97 -16.05 15.64
CA ASP A 175 20.18 -16.13 14.19
C ASP A 175 21.47 -15.39 13.82
N SER A 176 22.56 -16.14 13.70
CA SER A 176 23.85 -15.64 13.24
C SER A 176 23.88 -15.30 11.74
N ALA A 177 22.80 -15.57 11.03
CA ALA A 177 22.64 -15.28 9.61
C ALA A 177 21.52 -14.27 9.40
N PHE A 178 21.64 -13.45 8.35
CA PHE A 178 20.64 -12.53 7.81
C PHE A 178 19.34 -13.24 7.30
N ASP A 179 18.97 -14.36 7.90
CA ASP A 179 17.97 -15.33 7.40
C ASP A 179 16.53 -14.87 7.65
N GLY A 180 16.32 -13.98 8.62
CA GLY A 180 15.02 -13.37 8.91
C GLY A 180 14.75 -12.07 8.14
N LYS A 181 14.98 -12.00 6.82
CA LYS A 181 14.69 -10.78 6.04
C LYS A 181 13.37 -10.86 5.27
N THR A 182 12.60 -9.78 5.33
CA THR A 182 11.39 -9.58 4.52
C THR A 182 11.58 -8.34 3.67
N LYS A 183 10.80 -8.21 2.60
CA LYS A 183 10.87 -7.11 1.66
C LYS A 183 9.61 -6.29 1.76
N ILE A 184 9.83 -4.99 1.79
CA ILE A 184 8.79 -4.00 1.63
C ILE A 184 8.96 -3.29 0.29
N PHE A 185 7.86 -2.94 -0.34
CA PHE A 185 7.84 -2.10 -1.53
C PHE A 185 7.08 -0.81 -1.21
N ILE A 186 7.80 0.31 -1.29
CA ILE A 186 7.25 1.63 -0.99
C ILE A 186 7.05 2.39 -2.29
N TYR A 187 5.84 2.84 -2.55
CA TYR A 187 5.53 3.64 -3.74
C TYR A 187 4.47 4.70 -3.45
N ARG A 188 4.36 5.70 -4.31
CA ARG A 188 3.31 6.72 -4.28
C ARG A 188 2.37 6.59 -5.48
N ALA A 189 1.10 6.83 -5.25
CA ALA A 189 0.07 6.93 -6.28
C ALA A 189 -0.90 8.09 -5.98
N LEU A 190 -1.60 8.61 -6.99
CA LEU A 190 -2.69 9.55 -6.76
C LEU A 190 -3.88 8.80 -6.19
N ALA A 191 -4.44 9.29 -5.08
CA ALA A 191 -5.66 8.76 -4.48
C ALA A 191 -6.62 9.90 -4.15
N GLU A 192 -7.91 9.57 -4.06
CA GLU A 192 -8.91 10.47 -3.50
C GLU A 192 -8.57 10.73 -2.03
N PHE A 193 -8.67 12.00 -1.62
CA PHE A 193 -8.33 12.47 -0.30
C PHE A 193 -9.55 13.11 0.34
N THR A 194 -9.95 12.57 1.48
CA THR A 194 -10.93 13.20 2.37
C THR A 194 -10.16 13.64 3.61
N PRO A 195 -10.01 14.97 3.85
CA PRO A 195 -9.28 15.50 4.99
C PRO A 195 -9.92 15.13 6.33
#